data_AF-A0A2V9IT51-F1
#
_entry.id   AF-A0A2V9IT51-F1
#
_cell.length_a   1.000
_cell.length_b   1.000
_cell.length_c   1.000
_cell.angle_alpha   90.00
_cell.angle_beta   90.00
_cell.angle_gamma   90.00
#
_symmetry.space_group_name_H-M   'P 1'
#
loop_
_entity.id
_entity.type
_entity.pdbx_description
1 polymer ?
#
loop_
_entity_poly.entity_id
_entity_poly.type
_entity_poly.pdbx_seq_one_letter_code
_entity_poly.pdbx_strand_id
1 'polypeptide(L)'
;MNTLFYCHDAVMEEYANYLESRLGDQPGNPVESNGGPGKKTILEFLTSRISEIQALRVKHYEKETARLTEVLDRVRARLEEIAADLEAGQRIDCESLERDLAILDERLVSELSPAISQEEMAAWKEEARKELKVYRKKLPKETYQKIQDNFLRKKIHQHFGIGELSLFHL
;
A
#
# COMPACT_ATOMS: atom_id res chain seq x y z
N MET A 1 11.31 0.64 19.59
CA MET A 1 12.46 0.66 18.67
C MET A 1 12.19 -0.35 17.56
N ASN A 2 11.71 0.09 16.39
CA ASN A 2 11.72 -0.69 15.15
C ASN A 2 11.19 0.19 14.01
N THR A 3 12.01 1.09 13.46
CA THR A 3 11.49 2.06 12.47
C THR A 3 12.53 2.55 11.46
N LEU A 4 13.53 1.75 11.08
CA LEU A 4 14.51 2.20 10.07
C LEU A 4 15.06 1.13 9.12
N PHE A 5 14.93 -0.17 9.41
CA PHE A 5 15.42 -1.20 8.48
C PHE A 5 14.47 -1.42 7.30
N TYR A 6 13.17 -1.24 7.50
CA TYR A 6 12.19 -1.54 6.45
C TYR A 6 12.23 -0.57 5.26
N CYS A 7 12.62 0.70 5.48
CA CYS A 7 12.77 1.64 4.38
C CYS A 7 14.01 1.32 3.53
N HIS A 8 15.00 0.61 4.08
CA HIS A 8 16.09 0.05 3.29
C HIS A 8 15.57 -1.08 2.39
N ASP A 9 14.78 -2.02 2.93
CA ASP A 9 14.29 -3.17 2.18
C ASP A 9 13.39 -2.76 1.02
N ALA A 10 12.40 -1.88 1.24
CA ALA A 10 11.54 -1.37 0.17
C ALA A 10 12.32 -0.57 -0.90
N VAL A 11 13.36 0.17 -0.49
CA VAL A 11 14.26 0.88 -1.42
C VAL A 11 15.13 -0.09 -2.21
N MET A 12 15.60 -1.16 -1.57
CA MET A 12 16.42 -2.19 -2.19
C MET A 12 15.61 -3.07 -3.14
N GLU A 13 14.34 -3.33 -2.84
CA GLU A 13 13.39 -4.04 -3.71
C GLU A 13 13.06 -3.21 -4.96
N GLU A 14 12.70 -1.93 -4.81
CA GLU A 14 12.49 -1.04 -5.96
C GLU A 14 13.78 -0.83 -6.78
N TYR A 15 14.95 -0.81 -6.13
CA TYR A 15 16.24 -0.77 -6.81
C TYR A 15 16.57 -2.07 -7.54
N ALA A 16 16.24 -3.23 -6.97
CA ALA A 16 16.39 -4.54 -7.59
C ALA A 16 15.49 -4.66 -8.82
N ASN A 17 14.20 -4.34 -8.70
CA ASN A 17 13.24 -4.30 -9.80
C ASN A 17 13.72 -3.38 -10.95
N TYR A 18 14.32 -2.23 -10.59
CA TYR A 18 14.94 -1.30 -11.54
C TYR A 18 16.18 -1.88 -12.24
N LEU A 19 17.03 -2.61 -11.51
CA LEU A 19 18.20 -3.31 -12.09
C LEU A 19 17.76 -4.44 -13.03
N GLU A 20 16.77 -5.24 -12.63
CA GLU A 20 16.21 -6.33 -13.43
C GLU A 20 15.56 -5.82 -14.71
N SER A 21 14.83 -4.71 -14.64
CA SER A 21 14.24 -4.04 -15.82
C SER A 21 15.30 -3.52 -16.82
N ARG A 22 16.55 -3.32 -16.40
CA ARG A 22 17.66 -2.89 -17.26
C ARG A 22 18.50 -4.03 -17.81
N LEU A 23 18.38 -5.24 -17.27
CA LEU A 23 19.16 -6.43 -17.66
C LEU A 23 18.45 -7.29 -18.71
N GLY A 24 17.67 -6.67 -19.60
CA GLY A 24 16.78 -7.34 -20.56
C GLY A 24 17.26 -8.72 -21.07
N ASP A 25 16.34 -9.68 -20.94
CA ASP A 25 16.28 -10.99 -21.60
C ASP A 25 17.34 -12.03 -21.19
N GLN A 26 17.02 -12.83 -20.16
CA GLN A 26 17.49 -14.22 -20.11
C GLN A 26 16.27 -15.16 -20.05
N PRO A 27 16.12 -16.10 -21.00
CA PRO A 27 15.14 -17.16 -20.88
C PRO A 27 15.67 -18.21 -19.90
N GLY A 28 14.86 -18.56 -18.91
CA GLY A 28 15.02 -19.80 -18.15
C GLY A 28 15.51 -19.62 -16.72
N ASN A 29 14.56 -19.41 -15.82
CA ASN A 29 14.36 -20.39 -14.77
C ASN A 29 12.84 -20.65 -14.68
N PRO A 30 12.38 -21.91 -14.60
CA PRO A 30 11.03 -22.16 -14.17
C PRO A 30 10.98 -21.68 -12.72
N VAL A 31 10.49 -20.46 -12.50
CA VAL A 31 10.04 -20.03 -11.19
C VAL A 31 8.97 -21.04 -10.84
N GLU A 32 9.31 -21.94 -9.92
CA GLU A 32 8.35 -22.83 -9.29
C GLU A 32 7.13 -21.98 -8.98
N SER A 33 6.00 -22.33 -9.57
CA SER A 33 4.70 -21.76 -9.24
C SER A 33 4.37 -22.16 -7.80
N ASN A 34 5.06 -21.55 -6.84
CA ASN A 34 4.51 -21.30 -5.53
C ASN A 34 3.32 -20.39 -5.80
N GLY A 35 2.15 -21.02 -5.99
CA GLY A 35 0.90 -20.32 -6.21
C GLY A 35 0.81 -19.19 -5.21
N GLY A 36 0.38 -18.02 -5.70
CA GLY A 36 0.26 -16.80 -4.90
C GLY A 36 -0.46 -17.03 -3.57
N PRO A 37 -0.48 -16.02 -2.68
CA PRO A 37 -0.96 -16.15 -1.31
C PRO A 37 -2.25 -16.97 -1.25
N GLY A 38 -2.28 -17.99 -0.38
CA GLY A 38 -3.40 -18.92 -0.32
C GLY A 38 -4.71 -18.17 -0.06
N LYS A 39 -5.82 -18.64 -0.64
CA LYS A 39 -7.17 -18.06 -0.48
C LYS A 39 -7.48 -17.68 0.98
N LYS A 40 -7.10 -18.53 1.93
CA LYS A 40 -7.30 -18.29 3.37
C LYS A 40 -6.56 -17.04 3.87
N THR A 41 -5.28 -16.89 3.48
CA THR A 41 -4.44 -15.74 3.84
C THR A 41 -5.00 -14.45 3.25
N ILE A 42 -5.45 -14.48 1.99
CA ILE A 42 -6.10 -13.33 1.34
C ILE A 42 -7.39 -12.95 2.11
N LEU A 43 -8.23 -13.91 2.48
CA LEU A 43 -9.45 -13.64 3.25
C LEU A 43 -9.16 -13.04 4.63
N GLU A 44 -8.16 -13.57 5.35
CA GLU A 44 -7.73 -13.04 6.64
C GLU A 44 -7.25 -11.59 6.52
N PHE A 45 -6.46 -11.30 5.47
CA PHE A 45 -6.01 -9.94 5.16
C PHE A 45 -7.17 -8.99 4.85
N LEU A 46 -8.07 -9.37 3.93
CA LEU A 46 -9.23 -8.54 3.57
C LEU A 46 -10.09 -8.24 4.81
N THR A 47 -10.33 -9.25 5.65
CA THR A 47 -11.11 -9.10 6.89
C THR A 47 -10.43 -8.12 7.87
N SER A 48 -9.11 -8.21 8.04
CA SER A 48 -8.35 -7.26 8.87
C SER A 48 -8.50 -5.83 8.35
N ARG A 49 -8.31 -5.62 7.04
CA ARG A 49 -8.41 -4.30 6.41
C ARG A 49 -9.83 -3.71 6.51
N ILE A 50 -10.86 -4.53 6.30
CA ILE A 50 -12.27 -4.15 6.48
C ILE A 50 -12.51 -3.66 7.92
N SER A 51 -12.02 -4.38 8.91
CA SER A 51 -12.20 -4.03 10.33
C SER A 51 -11.51 -2.71 10.71
N GLU A 52 -10.30 -2.46 10.17
CA GLU A 52 -9.56 -1.21 10.38
C GLU A 52 -10.26 -0.01 9.74
N ILE A 53 -10.72 -0.16 8.50
CA ILE A 53 -11.50 0.87 7.79
C ILE A 53 -12.80 1.17 8.54
N GLN A 54 -13.48 0.14 9.06
CA GLN A 54 -14.68 0.32 9.86
C GLN A 54 -14.39 1.08 11.17
N ALA A 55 -13.31 0.74 11.86
CA ALA A 55 -12.90 1.45 13.07
C ALA A 55 -12.57 2.93 12.78
N LEU A 56 -11.89 3.21 11.66
CA LEU A 56 -11.61 4.59 11.25
C LEU A 56 -12.90 5.34 10.92
N ARG A 57 -13.81 4.73 10.15
CA ARG A 57 -15.11 5.32 9.81
C ARG A 57 -15.88 5.74 11.07
N VAL A 58 -15.93 4.88 12.10
CA VAL A 58 -16.61 5.21 13.36
C VAL A 58 -15.97 6.41 14.05
N LYS A 59 -14.63 6.49 14.08
CA LYS A 59 -13.91 7.65 14.67
C LYS A 59 -14.15 8.96 13.91
N HIS A 60 -14.40 8.89 12.60
CA HIS A 60 -14.61 10.07 11.76
C HIS A 60 -16.09 10.45 11.58
N TYR A 61 -17.03 9.61 12.04
CA TYR A 61 -18.46 9.90 12.00
C TYR A 61 -18.81 11.18 12.76
N GLU A 62 -18.14 11.45 13.88
CA GLU A 62 -18.37 12.64 14.72
C GLU A 62 -17.75 13.92 14.15
N LYS A 63 -16.82 13.82 13.20
CA LYS A 63 -16.07 14.96 12.63
C LYS A 63 -16.68 15.55 11.36
N GLU A 64 -17.91 15.15 11.02
CA GLU A 64 -18.71 15.64 9.87
C GLU A 64 -17.95 15.64 8.52
N THR A 65 -17.01 14.70 8.34
CA THR A 65 -16.22 14.61 7.10
C THR A 65 -16.93 13.75 6.07
N ALA A 66 -18.05 14.24 5.53
CA ALA A 66 -18.97 13.49 4.65
C ALA A 66 -18.27 12.79 3.47
N ARG A 67 -17.29 13.46 2.85
CA ARG A 67 -16.53 12.91 1.71
C ARG A 67 -15.63 11.74 2.11
N LEU A 68 -14.92 11.87 3.25
CA LEU A 68 -14.05 10.80 3.75
C LEU A 68 -14.88 9.58 4.15
N THR A 69 -16.01 9.78 4.85
CA THR A 69 -16.90 8.67 5.24
C THR A 69 -17.44 7.91 4.01
N GLU A 70 -17.81 8.63 2.95
CA GLU A 70 -18.29 8.02 1.71
C GLU A 70 -17.21 7.18 1.00
N VAL A 71 -15.95 7.65 1.03
CA VAL A 71 -14.82 6.91 0.46
C VAL A 71 -14.52 5.67 1.30
N LEU A 72 -14.50 5.78 2.63
CA LEU A 72 -14.30 4.64 3.53
C LEU A 72 -15.38 3.57 3.34
N ASP A 73 -16.65 3.97 3.23
CA ASP A 73 -17.75 3.03 2.97
C ASP A 73 -17.63 2.36 1.60
N ARG A 74 -17.21 3.09 0.55
CA ARG A 74 -16.98 2.51 -0.78
C ARG A 74 -15.81 1.53 -0.80
N VAL A 75 -14.68 1.87 -0.19
CA VAL A 75 -13.53 0.97 -0.10
C VAL A 75 -13.91 -0.28 0.68
N ARG A 76 -14.60 -0.13 1.83
CA ARG A 76 -15.10 -1.26 2.62
C ARG A 76 -15.99 -2.18 1.78
N ALA A 77 -17.00 -1.63 1.11
CA ALA A 77 -17.95 -2.40 0.32
C ALA A 77 -17.26 -3.19 -0.80
N ARG A 78 -16.24 -2.60 -1.46
CA ARG A 78 -15.47 -3.30 -2.50
C ARG A 78 -14.63 -4.43 -1.92
N LEU A 79 -14.02 -4.25 -0.75
CA LEU A 79 -13.27 -5.32 -0.09
C LEU A 79 -14.19 -6.46 0.38
N GLU A 80 -15.39 -6.13 0.86
CA GLU A 80 -16.43 -7.11 1.23
C GLU A 80 -16.92 -7.92 0.02
N GLU A 81 -17.12 -7.27 -1.14
CA GLU A 81 -17.47 -7.94 -2.40
C GLU A 81 -16.38 -8.91 -2.84
N ILE A 82 -15.11 -8.48 -2.83
CA ILE A 82 -13.97 -9.33 -3.17
C ILE A 82 -13.87 -10.53 -2.22
N ALA A 83 -14.08 -10.31 -0.91
CA ALA A 83 -14.06 -11.38 0.07
C ALA A 83 -15.19 -12.38 -0.16
N ALA A 84 -16.40 -11.91 -0.46
CA ALA A 84 -17.57 -12.75 -0.75
C ALA A 84 -17.37 -13.60 -2.03
N ASP A 85 -16.84 -12.99 -3.10
CA ASP A 85 -16.50 -13.70 -4.34
C ASP A 85 -15.46 -14.79 -4.08
N LEU A 86 -14.44 -14.46 -3.28
CA LEU A 86 -13.42 -15.42 -2.89
C LEU A 86 -14.03 -16.57 -2.10
N GLU A 87 -14.87 -16.30 -1.09
CA GLU A 87 -15.58 -17.31 -0.29
C GLU A 87 -16.44 -18.24 -1.15
N ALA A 88 -17.20 -17.68 -2.11
CA ALA A 88 -18.04 -18.40 -3.07
C ALA A 88 -17.26 -19.35 -4.00
N GLY A 89 -15.92 -19.33 -3.94
CA GLY A 89 -15.06 -20.23 -4.69
C GLY A 89 -14.72 -19.71 -6.08
N GLN A 90 -14.97 -18.42 -6.34
CA GLN A 90 -14.53 -17.77 -7.56
C GLN A 90 -13.00 -17.79 -7.62
N ARG A 91 -12.46 -18.12 -8.80
CA ARG A 91 -11.02 -18.06 -9.03
C ARG A 91 -10.62 -16.59 -9.14
N ILE A 92 -9.81 -16.13 -8.20
CA ILE A 92 -9.28 -14.77 -8.21
C ILE A 92 -7.91 -14.77 -8.89
N ASP A 93 -7.76 -13.87 -9.86
CA ASP A 93 -6.46 -13.50 -10.40
C ASP A 93 -5.79 -12.52 -9.43
N CYS A 94 -4.67 -12.94 -8.83
CA CYS A 94 -3.93 -12.15 -7.85
C CYS A 94 -3.40 -10.85 -8.45
N GLU A 95 -3.03 -10.83 -9.74
CA GLU A 95 -2.55 -9.60 -10.39
C GLU A 95 -3.68 -8.60 -10.57
N SER A 96 -4.86 -9.07 -10.96
CA SER A 96 -6.06 -8.23 -11.03
C SER A 96 -6.48 -7.73 -9.67
N LEU A 97 -6.45 -8.59 -8.64
CA LEU A 97 -6.76 -8.18 -7.27
C LEU A 97 -5.77 -7.12 -6.76
N GLU A 98 -4.48 -7.28 -7.01
CA GLU A 98 -3.48 -6.30 -6.61
C GLU A 98 -3.70 -4.94 -7.28
N ARG A 99 -4.03 -4.93 -8.58
CA ARG A 99 -4.38 -3.69 -9.28
C ARG A 99 -5.62 -3.02 -8.67
N ASP A 100 -6.65 -3.80 -8.37
CA ASP A 100 -7.87 -3.29 -7.72
C ASP A 100 -7.54 -2.70 -6.34
N LEU A 101 -6.75 -3.40 -5.53
CA LEU A 101 -6.32 -2.93 -4.21
C LEU A 101 -5.47 -1.65 -4.31
N ALA A 102 -4.53 -1.56 -5.24
CA ALA A 102 -3.71 -0.36 -5.45
C ALA A 102 -4.55 0.88 -5.81
N ILE A 103 -5.59 0.72 -6.65
CA ILE A 103 -6.52 1.81 -6.99
C ILE A 103 -7.32 2.26 -5.76
N LEU A 104 -7.81 1.31 -4.97
CA LEU A 104 -8.52 1.61 -3.72
C LEU A 104 -7.60 2.32 -2.72
N ASP A 105 -6.35 1.88 -2.61
CA ASP A 105 -5.33 2.46 -1.74
C ASP A 105 -5.02 3.91 -2.12
N GLU A 106 -4.76 4.16 -3.41
CA GLU A 106 -4.51 5.52 -3.92
C GLU A 106 -5.68 6.45 -3.64
N ARG A 107 -6.91 5.98 -3.86
CA ARG A 107 -8.11 6.76 -3.56
C ARG A 107 -8.26 7.04 -2.07
N LEU A 108 -7.99 6.06 -1.22
CA LEU A 108 -8.04 6.20 0.23
C LEU A 108 -7.02 7.24 0.71
N VAL A 109 -5.76 7.11 0.27
CA VAL A 109 -4.65 7.99 0.65
C VAL A 109 -4.89 9.42 0.19
N SER A 110 -5.43 9.61 -1.02
CA SER A 110 -5.79 10.96 -1.53
C SER A 110 -6.83 11.67 -0.67
N GLU A 111 -7.69 10.93 0.03
CA GLU A 111 -8.78 11.49 0.85
C GLU A 111 -8.39 11.61 2.33
N LEU A 112 -7.40 10.82 2.77
CA LEU A 112 -6.78 10.93 4.09
C LEU A 112 -5.73 12.05 4.14
N SER A 113 -5.02 12.30 3.04
CA SER A 113 -3.94 13.30 3.00
C SER A 113 -4.37 14.72 3.44
N PRO A 114 -5.58 15.23 3.11
CA PRO A 114 -6.04 16.55 3.56
C PRO A 114 -6.33 16.64 5.06
N ALA A 115 -6.52 15.51 5.75
CA ALA A 115 -6.78 15.46 7.19
C ALA A 115 -5.50 15.56 8.03
N ILE A 116 -4.31 15.52 7.41
CA ILE A 116 -3.01 15.64 8.06
C ILE A 116 -2.57 17.11 8.08
N SER A 117 -1.99 17.56 9.18
CA SER A 117 -1.49 18.93 9.29
C SER A 117 -0.31 19.18 8.33
N GLN A 118 -0.16 20.43 7.88
CA GLN A 118 0.96 20.80 7.00
C GLN A 118 2.32 20.59 7.67
N GLU A 119 2.40 20.77 9.00
CA GLU A 119 3.62 20.58 9.78
C GLU A 119 4.03 19.10 9.82
N GLU A 120 3.09 18.19 10.07
CA GLU A 120 3.35 16.74 10.04
C GLU A 120 3.76 16.26 8.65
N MET A 121 3.05 16.70 7.61
CA MET A 121 3.38 16.36 6.24
C MET A 121 4.77 16.88 5.84
N ALA A 122 5.16 18.08 6.28
CA ALA A 122 6.49 18.61 6.06
C ALA A 122 7.57 17.81 6.81
N ALA A 123 7.30 17.43 8.05
CA ALA A 123 8.20 16.60 8.85
C ALA A 123 8.48 15.24 8.18
N TRP A 124 7.44 14.55 7.70
CA TRP A 124 7.59 13.27 7.00
C TRP A 124 8.33 13.41 5.67
N LYS A 125 8.12 14.50 4.93
CA LYS A 125 8.88 14.79 3.70
C LYS A 125 10.36 15.01 3.97
N GLU A 126 10.69 15.71 5.06
CA GLU A 126 12.09 15.91 5.48
C GLU A 126 12.73 14.62 5.99
N GLU A 127 11.97 13.78 6.69
CA GLU A 127 12.40 12.44 7.12
C GLU A 127 12.73 11.58 5.89
N ALA A 128 11.82 11.48 4.92
CA ALA A 128 12.04 10.79 3.66
C ALA A 128 13.29 11.30 2.93
N ARG A 129 13.48 12.62 2.86
CA ARG A 129 14.67 13.23 2.22
C ARG A 129 15.96 12.84 2.92
N LYS A 130 15.98 12.76 4.24
CA LYS A 130 17.15 12.38 5.03
C LYS A 130 17.52 10.91 4.82
N GLU A 131 16.54 10.01 4.86
CA GLU A 131 16.76 8.58 4.65
C GLU A 131 17.19 8.28 3.20
N LEU A 132 16.52 8.92 2.23
CA LEU A 132 16.82 8.72 0.81
C LEU A 132 18.07 9.48 0.33
N LYS A 133 18.72 10.28 1.19
CA LYS A 133 19.89 11.08 0.84
C LYS A 133 21.03 10.24 0.27
N VAL A 134 21.21 9.02 0.79
CA VAL A 134 22.25 8.08 0.35
C VAL A 134 21.99 7.57 -1.07
N TYR A 135 20.72 7.44 -1.44
CA TYR A 135 20.29 6.90 -2.74
C TYR A 135 20.07 7.97 -3.81
N ARG A 136 19.94 9.23 -3.41
CA ARG A 136 19.67 10.37 -4.31
C ARG A 136 20.64 10.51 -5.49
N LYS A 137 21.91 10.13 -5.32
CA LYS A 137 22.93 10.15 -6.40
C LYS A 137 22.95 8.88 -7.25
N LYS A 138 22.37 7.78 -6.75
CA LYS A 138 22.39 6.45 -7.39
C LYS A 138 21.11 6.16 -8.17
N LEU A 139 20.01 6.81 -7.79
CA LEU A 139 18.69 6.58 -8.38
C LEU A 139 18.33 7.63 -9.43
N PRO A 140 17.62 7.24 -10.50
CA PRO A 140 16.91 8.18 -11.37
C PRO A 140 15.93 9.03 -10.56
N LYS A 141 15.68 10.25 -11.04
CA LYS A 141 14.75 11.19 -10.40
C LYS A 141 13.34 10.59 -10.24
N GLU A 142 12.88 9.82 -11.23
CA GLU A 142 11.57 9.17 -11.23
C GLU A 142 11.47 8.08 -10.16
N THR A 143 12.46 7.19 -10.07
CA THR A 143 12.53 6.15 -9.02
C THR A 143 12.63 6.77 -7.63
N TYR A 144 13.44 7.82 -7.49
CA TYR A 144 13.55 8.56 -6.22
C TYR A 144 12.21 9.14 -5.77
N GLN A 145 11.44 9.71 -6.71
CA GLN A 145 10.14 10.29 -6.41
C GLN A 145 9.12 9.21 -6.03
N LYS A 146 9.06 8.09 -6.75
CA LYS A 146 8.20 6.94 -6.41
C LYS A 146 8.44 6.44 -4.99
N ILE A 147 9.71 6.25 -4.61
CA ILE A 147 10.07 5.81 -3.26
C ILE A 147 9.64 6.83 -2.21
N GLN A 148 9.81 8.12 -2.49
CA GLN A 148 9.35 9.17 -1.58
C GLN A 148 7.83 9.14 -1.43
N ASP A 149 7.09 8.95 -2.51
CA ASP A 149 5.63 8.86 -2.49
C ASP A 149 5.15 7.62 -1.72
N ASN A 150 5.81 6.47 -1.90
CA ASN A 150 5.54 5.25 -1.12
C ASN A 150 5.84 5.44 0.37
N PHE A 151 6.91 6.15 0.72
CA PHE A 151 7.22 6.48 2.12
C PHE A 151 6.10 7.31 2.75
N LEU A 152 5.62 8.34 2.04
CA LEU A 152 4.53 9.19 2.53
C LEU A 152 3.23 8.40 2.66
N ARG A 153 2.89 7.58 1.66
CA ARG A 153 1.74 6.67 1.69
C ARG A 153 1.78 5.82 2.96
N LYS A 154 2.89 5.15 3.23
CA LYS A 154 3.07 4.34 4.45
C LYS A 154 2.87 5.14 5.74
N LYS A 155 3.41 6.36 5.82
CA LYS A 155 3.23 7.25 6.99
C LYS A 155 1.76 7.64 7.18
N ILE A 156 1.03 7.89 6.10
CA ILE A 156 -0.42 8.17 6.13
C ILE A 156 -1.17 6.96 6.70
N HIS A 157 -0.92 5.77 6.17
CA HIS A 157 -1.49 4.52 6.68
C HIS A 157 -1.25 4.32 8.18
N GLN A 158 0.00 4.51 8.63
CA GLN A 158 0.37 4.42 10.04
C GLN A 158 -0.32 5.47 10.91
N HIS A 159 -0.41 6.72 10.45
CA HIS A 159 -1.06 7.81 11.18
C HIS A 159 -2.54 7.53 11.43
N PHE A 160 -3.24 6.96 10.45
CA PHE A 160 -4.66 6.60 10.56
C PHE A 160 -4.91 5.19 11.12
N GLY A 161 -3.85 4.40 11.34
CA GLY A 161 -3.94 3.05 11.89
C GLY A 161 -4.59 2.04 10.94
N ILE A 162 -4.42 2.21 9.63
CA ILE A 162 -4.90 1.29 8.59
C ILE A 162 -3.69 0.70 7.87
N GLY A 163 -3.67 -0.62 7.66
CA GLY A 163 -2.65 -1.28 6.83
C GLY A 163 -2.74 -0.88 5.35
N GLU A 164 -1.66 -1.05 4.60
CA GLU A 164 -1.63 -0.80 3.15
C GLU A 164 -2.55 -1.81 2.44
N LEU A 165 -3.31 -1.38 1.44
CA LEU A 165 -4.12 -2.26 0.59
C LEU A 165 -3.24 -2.81 -0.53
N SER A 166 -2.39 -3.77 -0.19
CA SER A 166 -1.53 -4.47 -1.15
C SER A 166 -1.18 -5.87 -0.64
N LEU A 167 -1.21 -6.84 -1.54
CA LEU A 167 -0.87 -8.24 -1.31
C LEU A 167 0.65 -8.45 -1.23
N PHE A 168 1.48 -7.52 -1.69
CA PHE A 168 2.94 -7.64 -1.61
C PHE A 168 3.48 -7.67 -0.18
N HIS A 169 2.65 -7.23 0.79
CA HIS A 169 3.00 -7.17 2.20
C HIS A 169 2.41 -8.33 3.04
N LEU A 170 1.84 -9.35 2.37
CA LEU A 170 1.32 -10.57 3.00
C LEU A 170 2.42 -11.49 3.53
#